data_AF-A0A2T2SD95-F1
#
_entry.id   AF-A0A2T2SD95-F1
#
_cell.length_a   1.000
_cell.length_b   1.000
_cell.length_c   1.000
_cell.angle_alpha   90.00
_cell.angle_beta   90.00
_cell.angle_gamma   90.00
#
_symmetry.space_group_name_H-M   'P 1'
#
loop_
_entity.id
_entity.type
_entity.pdbx_description
1 polymer ?
#
loop_
_entity_poly.entity_id
_entity_poly.type
_entity_poly.pdbx_seq_one_letter_code
_entity_poly.pdbx_strand_id
1 'polypeptide(L)'
;MRPDFSNLEYDPPHEETAAPSDDASWTTSEQIDVEAVYGPEALEDLDHLEFASGIPPYLRGPYTTMYTYRPWTIRQYAGFSTAEESNEFY
;
A
#
# COMPACT_ATOMS: atom_id res chain seq x y z
N MET A 1 30.54 -10.27 23.76
CA MET A 1 30.76 -11.37 22.80
C MET A 1 29.81 -11.14 21.63
N ARG A 2 30.32 -11.04 20.40
CA ARG A 2 29.46 -10.99 19.21
C ARG A 2 29.10 -12.42 18.82
N PRO A 3 27.81 -12.76 18.66
CA PRO A 3 27.42 -14.06 18.14
C PRO A 3 27.99 -14.26 16.73
N ASP A 4 28.48 -15.48 16.47
CA ASP A 4 29.02 -15.92 15.19
C ASP A 4 27.90 -16.59 14.39
N PHE A 5 27.60 -16.05 13.22
CA PHE A 5 26.51 -16.47 12.34
C PHE A 5 27.00 -17.27 11.13
N SER A 6 28.28 -17.66 11.09
CA SER A 6 28.91 -18.32 9.94
C SER A 6 28.32 -19.70 9.60
N ASN A 7 27.60 -20.32 10.53
CA ASN A 7 27.03 -21.68 10.40
C ASN A 7 25.50 -21.72 10.63
N LEU A 8 24.79 -20.61 10.39
CA LEU A 8 23.34 -20.64 10.39
C LEU A 8 22.86 -21.45 9.17
N GLU A 9 22.35 -22.66 9.40
CA GLU A 9 21.62 -23.40 8.38
C GLU A 9 20.37 -22.61 7.99
N TYR A 10 20.21 -22.38 6.69
CA TYR A 10 19.02 -21.74 6.15
C TYR A 10 17.84 -22.71 6.28
N ASP A 11 16.91 -22.40 7.17
CA ASP A 11 15.60 -23.02 7.24
C ASP A 11 14.64 -22.17 6.39
N PRO A 12 14.40 -22.52 5.11
CA PRO A 12 13.40 -21.82 4.32
C PRO A 12 12.06 -21.92 5.04
N PRO A 13 11.23 -20.86 5.02
CA PRO A 13 9.86 -20.98 5.53
C PRO A 13 9.21 -22.20 4.86
N HIS A 14 8.81 -23.17 5.68
CA HIS A 14 8.01 -24.29 5.22
C HIS A 14 6.75 -23.73 4.56
N GLU A 15 6.42 -24.23 3.36
CA GLU A 15 5.15 -23.98 2.68
C GLU A 15 3.98 -24.66 3.43
N GLU A 16 3.89 -24.50 4.75
CA GLU A 16 2.57 -24.57 5.39
C GLU A 16 1.91 -23.21 5.18
N THR A 17 1.53 -22.96 3.92
CA THR A 17 0.33 -22.16 3.70
C THR A 17 -0.80 -23.05 4.19
N ALA A 18 -1.15 -22.95 5.46
CA ALA A 18 -2.47 -23.37 5.88
C ALA A 18 -3.41 -22.64 4.92
N ALA A 19 -4.03 -23.37 3.99
CA ALA A 19 -5.03 -22.80 3.12
C ALA A 19 -5.99 -22.07 4.07
N PRO A 20 -6.19 -20.75 3.92
CA PRO A 20 -7.19 -20.08 4.73
C PRO A 20 -8.48 -20.86 4.55
N SER A 21 -9.12 -21.22 5.65
CA SER A 21 -10.42 -21.90 5.59
C SER A 21 -11.34 -21.09 4.67
N ASP A 22 -12.02 -21.76 3.74
CA ASP A 22 -12.94 -21.16 2.74
C ASP A 22 -14.01 -20.20 3.34
N ASP A 23 -14.18 -20.20 4.67
CA ASP A 23 -15.12 -19.38 5.44
C ASP A 23 -14.55 -18.03 5.94
N ALA A 24 -13.34 -17.63 5.53
CA ALA A 24 -12.67 -16.43 6.07
C ALA A 24 -12.82 -15.17 5.20
N SER A 25 -13.90 -15.02 4.44
CA SER A 25 -14.18 -13.78 3.70
C SER A 25 -14.69 -12.69 4.66
N TRP A 26 -14.12 -11.49 4.58
CA TRP A 26 -14.60 -10.32 5.33
C TRP A 26 -15.22 -9.29 4.39
N THR A 27 -16.48 -8.91 4.64
CA THR A 27 -17.17 -7.87 3.87
C THR A 27 -16.80 -6.47 4.38
N THR A 28 -16.28 -5.62 3.50
CA THR A 28 -15.97 -4.22 3.85
C THR A 28 -17.25 -3.36 3.97
N SER A 29 -17.10 -2.11 4.42
CA SER A 29 -18.22 -1.17 4.49
C SER A 29 -18.80 -0.83 3.11
N GLU A 30 -17.99 -1.04 2.06
CA GLU A 30 -18.34 -0.85 0.66
C GLU A 30 -19.08 -2.05 0.06
N GLN A 31 -19.42 -3.07 0.86
CA GLN A 31 -20.12 -4.30 0.42
C GLN A 31 -19.29 -5.14 -0.55
N ILE A 32 -17.97 -5.16 -0.36
CA ILE A 32 -17.03 -5.99 -1.13
C ILE A 32 -16.53 -7.10 -0.22
N ASP A 33 -16.67 -8.34 -0.67
CA ASP A 33 -16.12 -9.50 0.03
C ASP A 33 -14.63 -9.62 -0.26
N VAL A 34 -13.82 -9.64 0.81
CA VAL A 34 -12.37 -9.71 0.74
C VAL A 34 -11.92 -11.11 1.15
N GLU A 35 -11.22 -11.79 0.24
CA GLU A 35 -10.63 -13.11 0.46
C GLU A 35 -9.43 -13.02 1.41
N ALA A 36 -9.17 -14.10 2.14
CA ALA A 36 -8.08 -14.14 3.11
C ALA A 36 -6.69 -14.07 2.45
N VAL A 37 -6.54 -14.58 1.23
CA VAL A 37 -5.31 -14.58 0.44
C VAL A 37 -5.66 -14.42 -1.04
N TYR A 38 -4.87 -13.62 -1.77
CA TYR A 38 -4.96 -13.45 -3.23
C TYR A 38 -3.70 -13.99 -3.89
N GLY A 39 -3.85 -14.97 -4.78
CA GLY A 39 -2.77 -15.48 -5.62
C GLY A 39 -2.67 -14.79 -6.99
N PRO A 40 -1.74 -15.23 -7.85
CA PRO A 40 -1.58 -14.69 -9.21
C PRO A 40 -2.85 -14.75 -10.06
N GLU A 41 -3.72 -15.75 -9.84
CA GLU A 41 -5.00 -15.93 -10.51
C GLU A 41 -5.95 -14.74 -10.33
N ALA A 42 -5.83 -14.00 -9.22
CA ALA A 42 -6.64 -12.80 -8.97
C ALA A 42 -6.30 -11.63 -9.91
N LEU A 43 -5.22 -11.73 -10.70
CA LEU A 43 -4.80 -10.71 -11.66
C LEU A 43 -5.34 -10.95 -13.07
N GLU A 44 -5.86 -12.14 -13.38
CA GLU A 44 -6.18 -12.57 -14.75
C GLU A 44 -7.21 -11.67 -15.44
N ASP A 45 -8.17 -11.12 -14.69
CA ASP A 45 -9.27 -10.31 -15.21
C ASP A 45 -9.08 -8.79 -15.03
N LEU A 46 -7.84 -8.32 -14.82
CA LEU A 46 -7.55 -6.90 -14.60
C LEU A 46 -7.06 -6.18 -15.86
N ASP A 47 -7.90 -5.32 -16.44
CA ASP A 47 -7.60 -4.59 -17.69
C ASP A 47 -6.48 -3.52 -17.57
N HIS A 48 -6.05 -3.17 -16.36
CA HIS A 48 -5.27 -1.95 -16.10
C HIS A 48 -3.81 -2.20 -15.70
N LEU A 49 -3.33 -3.44 -15.79
CA LEU A 49 -2.00 -3.83 -15.32
C LEU A 49 -0.86 -3.14 -16.09
N GLU A 50 -1.05 -2.91 -17.39
CA GLU A 50 -0.04 -2.36 -18.30
C GLU A 50 -0.02 -0.82 -18.39
N PHE A 51 -0.82 -0.13 -17.57
CA PHE A 51 -0.98 1.32 -17.67
C PHE A 51 0.28 2.04 -17.17
N ALA A 52 0.46 3.31 -17.55
CA ALA A 52 1.57 4.16 -17.11
C ALA A 52 1.07 5.39 -16.35
N SER A 53 1.93 5.96 -15.50
CA SER A 53 1.68 7.23 -14.83
C SER A 53 1.76 8.40 -15.82
N GLY A 54 0.95 9.44 -15.61
CA GLY A 54 0.94 10.64 -16.46
C GLY A 54 0.30 10.48 -17.84
N ILE A 55 -0.34 9.34 -18.12
CA ILE A 55 -1.08 9.07 -19.37
C ILE A 55 -2.53 8.71 -19.01
N PRO A 56 -3.54 9.26 -19.69
CA PRO A 56 -4.93 8.88 -19.46
C PRO A 56 -5.13 7.36 -19.51
N PRO A 57 -5.98 6.78 -18.63
CA PRO A 57 -6.85 7.42 -17.63
C PRO A 57 -6.20 7.64 -16.26
N TYR A 58 -4.86 7.65 -16.16
CA TYR A 58 -4.12 8.04 -14.96
C TYR A 58 -4.26 7.13 -13.73
N LEU A 59 -4.60 5.85 -13.93
CA LEU A 59 -4.75 4.87 -12.83
C LEU A 59 -3.47 4.70 -11.99
N ARG A 60 -2.28 4.95 -12.57
CA ARG A 60 -0.99 4.90 -11.87
C ARG A 60 -0.46 6.26 -11.42
N GLY A 61 -1.30 7.28 -11.48
CA GLY A 61 -1.01 8.64 -11.05
C GLY A 61 -1.03 9.67 -12.19
N PRO A 62 -1.34 10.94 -11.88
CA PRO A 62 -1.55 12.00 -12.87
C PRO A 62 -0.27 12.55 -13.51
N TYR A 63 0.92 12.30 -12.93
CA TYR A 63 2.19 12.85 -13.41
C TYR A 63 3.15 11.72 -13.79
N THR A 64 3.93 11.90 -14.87
CA THR A 64 4.81 10.84 -15.41
C THR A 64 5.83 10.34 -14.39
N THR A 65 6.45 11.23 -13.61
CA THR A 65 7.50 10.89 -12.64
C THR A 65 7.00 10.70 -11.20
N MET A 66 5.77 11.12 -10.89
CA MET A 66 5.20 11.11 -9.53
C MET A 66 6.21 11.56 -8.45
N TYR A 67 6.29 10.82 -7.35
CA TYR A 67 7.11 11.13 -6.18
C TYR A 67 8.60 10.91 -6.36
N THR A 68 9.04 10.29 -7.47
CA THR A 68 10.47 10.19 -7.77
C THR A 68 11.10 11.54 -8.13
N TYR A 69 10.28 12.50 -8.62
CA TYR A 69 10.71 13.86 -8.91
C TYR A 69 10.26 14.87 -7.84
N ARG A 70 8.99 14.80 -7.40
CA ARG A 70 8.43 15.71 -6.40
C ARG A 70 7.52 14.95 -5.44
N PRO A 71 7.83 14.88 -4.13
CA PRO A 71 6.96 14.21 -3.16
C PRO A 71 5.63 14.94 -3.00
N TRP A 72 4.65 14.29 -2.38
CA TRP A 72 3.39 14.94 -2.04
C TRP A 72 3.62 16.12 -1.08
N THR A 73 2.79 17.14 -1.19
CA THR A 73 2.88 18.29 -0.28
C THR A 73 2.43 17.87 1.10
N ILE A 74 3.30 18.03 2.10
CA ILE A 74 2.88 18.01 3.50
C ILE A 74 2.06 19.27 3.72
N ARG A 75 0.75 19.13 3.88
CA ARG A 75 -0.19 20.24 4.07
C ARG A 75 -0.98 19.99 5.34
N GLN A 76 -0.41 20.40 6.46
CA GLN A 76 -1.09 20.33 7.75
C GLN A 76 -2.25 21.30 7.76
N TYR A 77 -3.44 20.80 8.09
CA TYR A 77 -4.54 21.67 8.48
C TYR A 77 -4.20 22.26 9.85
N ALA A 78 -4.13 23.57 9.90
CA ALA A 78 -3.77 24.35 11.08
C ALA A 78 -4.77 25.51 11.21
N GLY A 79 -4.88 26.08 12.40
CA GLY A 79 -5.85 27.13 12.71
C GLY A 79 -6.41 26.95 14.11
N PHE A 80 -6.31 27.99 14.92
CA PHE A 80 -6.85 28.04 16.26
C PHE A 80 -7.21 29.49 16.64
N SER A 81 -8.31 29.64 17.38
CA SER A 81 -8.73 30.92 17.94
C SER A 81 -8.79 32.07 16.91
N THR A 82 -7.96 33.10 17.03
CA THR A 82 -7.98 34.28 16.16
C THR A 82 -7.09 34.14 14.92
N ALA A 83 -7.26 35.05 13.97
CA ALA A 83 -6.45 35.10 12.75
C ALA A 83 -4.95 35.37 13.05
N GLU A 84 -4.64 36.24 14.01
CA GLU A 84 -3.26 36.53 14.44
C GLU A 84 -2.62 35.31 15.09
N GLU A 85 -3.30 34.69 16.06
CA GLU A 85 -2.83 33.48 16.72
C GLU A 85 -2.60 32.35 15.71
N SER A 86 -3.55 32.12 14.80
CA SER A 86 -3.39 31.15 13.72
C SER A 86 -2.18 31.47 12.84
N ASN A 87 -1.93 32.73 12.50
CA ASN A 87 -0.78 33.16 11.68
C ASN A 87 0.56 32.86 12.35
N GLU A 88 0.67 33.00 13.67
CA GLU A 88 1.89 32.67 14.42
C GLU A 88 2.20 31.16 14.47
N PHE A 89 1.19 30.30 14.28
CA PHE A 89 1.34 28.83 14.29
C PHE A 89 1.62 28.23 12.91
N TYR A 90 1.36 28.98 11.83
CA TYR A 90 1.67 28.57 10.46
C TYR A 90 3.15 28.76 10.13
#